data_AF-A0A1I1PZY1-F1
#
_entry.id   AF-A0A1I1PZY1-F1
#
_cell.length_a   1.000
_cell.length_b   1.000
_cell.length_c   1.000
_cell.angle_alpha   90.00
_cell.angle_beta   90.00
_cell.angle_gamma   90.00
#
_symmetry.space_group_name_H-M   'P 1'
#
loop_
_entity.id
_entity.type
_entity.pdbx_description
1 polymer ?
#
loop_
_entity_poly.entity_id
_entity_poly.type
_entity_poly.pdbx_seq_one_letter_code
_entity_poly.pdbx_strand_id
1 'polypeptide(L)'
;MQKRWTVRSHQPKQEALLQSLLRIHPLLCRLLVQRGMHTYDESRLFFRPTLADLHDPWLMKDMDKAVSRIEHAFFMKEKILVFGDYDVDGTTAVATVYDFLHTLYDNIEFYIPHRYREGYGISTQGIEYARDNDVKLVIALDCGIKAVEQITWAKEHGIDFIICDHHLPDAILPPAVAILNPKQYDCPYPYKELSGCGIGYKLISAFAQKQNVPEQNVHRYLDLVATSIAADIVPMTGENRVLAFHGLKKVNESPLPGIQALIQLSGLKEQLTISNLVFVIAPRVNAAGRMDDARKAVNLFIETDMEKAMDIAKVLHADNFDRKEVDSTITKEAVAIIENDIELQGRKSTVLYKPDWHKGVVGIVASRLIDKHYYRPTIILTLSNDKVAGSARSVTGFNVYEAIHKCKDLLENYGGHFYAAGMTLKPENVLAFQERFEQVVSDSINPELLKPEIVIDTEITLHDITPKFFRILQQFEPLGPENLRPVFLVKNVMDSGYSRLVKDEHIKFSVKQGRSSISHTGIGFYMSEKFPIVSSNQPFDMVFTIDEIEWNGKMNLQLKVIDIRSAKS
;
A
#
# COMPACT_ATOMS: atom_id res chain seq x y z
N MET A 1 4.28 -18.41 -18.28
CA MET A 1 5.38 -17.51 -18.71
C MET A 1 6.65 -17.77 -17.88
N GLN A 2 7.84 -17.77 -18.50
CA GLN A 2 9.12 -17.93 -17.79
C GLN A 2 9.49 -16.63 -17.07
N LYS A 3 9.74 -16.70 -15.75
CA LYS A 3 10.11 -15.55 -14.92
C LYS A 3 11.63 -15.41 -14.84
N ARG A 4 12.12 -14.19 -14.72
CA ARG A 4 13.55 -13.90 -14.47
C ARG A 4 13.82 -14.04 -12.98
N TRP A 5 14.86 -14.79 -12.62
CA TRP A 5 15.29 -14.95 -11.22
C TRP A 5 16.56 -14.15 -10.98
N THR A 6 16.51 -13.21 -10.03
CA THR A 6 17.63 -12.32 -9.69
C THR A 6 17.96 -12.47 -8.22
N VAL A 7 19.15 -12.99 -7.89
CA VAL A 7 19.61 -13.12 -6.51
C VAL A 7 20.29 -11.83 -6.08
N ARG A 8 19.88 -11.26 -4.95
CA ARG A 8 20.48 -10.07 -4.37
C ARG A 8 21.95 -10.32 -4.04
N SER A 9 22.75 -9.27 -4.19
CA SER A 9 24.12 -9.27 -3.70
C SER A 9 24.14 -9.41 -2.16
N HIS A 10 25.26 -9.89 -1.65
CA HIS A 10 25.49 -10.11 -0.23
C HIS A 10 26.83 -9.46 0.18
N GLN A 11 27.00 -9.18 1.47
CA GLN A 11 28.15 -8.46 2.02
C GLN A 11 28.83 -9.32 3.12
N PRO A 12 29.65 -10.33 2.76
CA PRO A 12 30.15 -11.34 3.70
C PRO A 12 30.85 -10.78 4.94
N LYS A 13 31.64 -9.72 4.78
CA LYS A 13 32.38 -9.10 5.89
C LYS A 13 31.43 -8.49 6.92
N GLN A 14 30.43 -7.76 6.46
CA GLN A 14 29.45 -7.13 7.35
C GLN A 14 28.54 -8.18 8.00
N GLU A 15 28.15 -9.20 7.24
CA GLU A 15 27.37 -10.35 7.74
C GLU A 15 28.07 -11.06 8.88
N ALA A 16 29.37 -11.36 8.73
CA ALA A 16 30.16 -12.04 9.75
C ALA A 16 30.35 -11.18 11.00
N LEU A 17 30.58 -9.87 10.84
CA LEU A 17 30.66 -8.94 11.96
C LEU A 17 29.35 -8.94 12.74
N LEU A 18 28.22 -8.77 12.06
CA LEU A 18 26.91 -8.74 12.71
C LEU A 18 26.57 -10.08 13.37
N GLN A 19 26.94 -11.20 12.74
CA GLN A 19 26.78 -12.54 13.30
C GLN A 19 27.53 -12.71 14.62
N SER A 20 28.76 -12.19 14.72
CA SER A 20 29.56 -12.27 15.95
C SER A 20 28.89 -11.57 17.14
N LEU A 21 28.11 -10.51 16.86
CA LEU A 21 27.37 -9.73 17.85
C LEU A 21 26.02 -10.38 18.20
N LEU A 22 25.22 -10.74 17.20
CA LEU A 22 23.85 -11.23 17.39
C LEU A 22 23.76 -12.72 17.74
N ARG A 23 24.78 -13.51 17.37
CA ARG A 23 24.81 -14.98 17.58
C ARG A 23 23.59 -15.72 17.01
N ILE A 24 23.06 -15.21 15.88
CA ILE A 24 21.97 -15.83 15.12
C ILE A 24 22.51 -16.51 13.85
N HIS A 25 21.62 -17.15 13.09
CA HIS A 25 21.98 -17.83 11.85
C HIS A 25 22.57 -16.84 10.83
N PRO A 26 23.68 -17.16 10.13
CA PRO A 26 24.34 -16.21 9.23
C PRO A 26 23.43 -15.71 8.09
N LEU A 27 22.52 -16.54 7.58
CA LEU A 27 21.53 -16.10 6.60
C LEU A 27 20.57 -15.03 7.15
N LEU A 28 20.26 -15.02 8.44
CA LEU A 28 19.43 -13.97 9.04
C LEU A 28 20.22 -12.66 9.17
N CYS A 29 21.52 -12.73 9.47
CA CYS A 29 22.41 -11.56 9.43
C CYS A 29 22.51 -10.99 8.00
N ARG A 30 22.55 -11.85 6.98
CA ARG A 30 22.46 -11.41 5.58
C ARG A 30 21.18 -10.65 5.29
N LEU A 31 20.03 -11.16 5.72
CA LEU A 31 18.75 -10.49 5.53
C LEU A 31 18.70 -9.12 6.23
N LEU A 32 19.31 -8.98 7.42
CA LEU A 32 19.45 -7.71 8.13
C LEU A 32 20.34 -6.71 7.37
N VAL A 33 21.52 -7.15 6.92
CA VAL A 33 22.46 -6.32 6.17
C VAL A 33 21.87 -5.85 4.83
N GLN A 34 21.08 -6.70 4.15
CA GLN A 34 20.33 -6.34 2.95
C GLN A 34 19.23 -5.30 3.19
N ARG A 35 18.83 -5.08 4.45
CA ARG A 35 17.87 -4.07 4.91
C ARG A 35 18.54 -2.84 5.53
N GLY A 36 19.87 -2.72 5.37
CA GLY A 36 20.64 -1.59 5.89
C GLY A 36 20.99 -1.68 7.37
N MET A 37 20.74 -2.82 8.03
CA MET A 37 21.12 -3.01 9.44
C MET A 37 22.55 -3.53 9.51
N HIS A 38 23.47 -2.70 10.01
CA HIS A 38 24.91 -2.96 10.03
C HIS A 38 25.46 -3.12 11.45
N THR A 39 24.75 -2.63 12.46
CA THR A 39 25.17 -2.62 13.86
C THR A 39 24.22 -3.40 14.77
N TYR A 40 24.65 -3.64 16.01
CA TYR A 40 23.81 -4.23 17.04
C TYR A 40 22.59 -3.36 17.36
N ASP A 41 22.79 -2.05 17.52
CA ASP A 41 21.72 -1.12 17.89
C ASP A 41 20.66 -0.97 16.80
N GLU A 42 21.06 -0.88 15.54
CA GLU A 42 20.15 -0.93 14.39
C GLU A 42 19.33 -2.23 14.37
N SER A 43 19.98 -3.37 14.61
CA SER A 43 19.29 -4.67 14.66
C SER A 43 18.34 -4.79 15.85
N ARG A 44 18.72 -4.24 17.01
CA ARG A 44 17.88 -4.17 18.22
C ARG A 44 16.63 -3.34 17.93
N LEU A 45 16.78 -2.15 17.36
CA LEU A 45 15.68 -1.28 16.96
C LEU A 45 14.78 -1.95 15.92
N PHE A 46 15.37 -2.66 14.96
CA PHE A 46 14.63 -3.42 13.96
C PHE A 46 13.75 -4.51 14.60
N PHE A 47 14.28 -5.30 15.53
CA PHE A 47 13.53 -6.40 16.15
C PHE A 47 12.61 -5.97 17.29
N ARG A 48 12.95 -4.89 18.00
CA ARG A 48 12.28 -4.46 19.23
C ARG A 48 12.14 -2.93 19.25
N PRO A 49 11.41 -2.34 18.29
CA PRO A 49 11.13 -0.92 18.32
C PRO A 49 10.26 -0.57 19.53
N THR A 50 10.43 0.65 20.03
CA THR A 50 9.66 1.24 21.12
C THR A 50 9.12 2.59 20.68
N LEU A 51 8.03 3.06 21.31
CA LEU A 51 7.48 4.40 21.00
C LEU A 51 8.46 5.54 21.33
N ALA A 52 9.44 5.32 22.21
CA ALA A 52 10.50 6.27 22.49
C ALA A 52 11.51 6.42 21.34
N ASP A 53 11.50 5.51 20.36
CA ASP A 53 12.33 5.59 19.16
C ASP A 53 11.70 6.50 18.07
N LEU A 54 10.50 7.02 18.30
CA LEU A 54 9.88 8.04 17.45
C LEU A 54 10.62 9.37 17.56
N HIS A 55 10.74 10.08 16.45
CA HIS A 55 11.34 11.41 16.44
C HIS A 55 10.41 12.44 17.08
N ASP A 56 11.03 13.44 17.71
CA ASP A 56 10.31 14.57 18.29
C ASP A 56 9.49 15.29 17.20
N PRO A 57 8.15 15.40 17.35
CA PRO A 57 7.30 16.04 16.35
C PRO A 57 7.65 17.53 16.12
N TRP A 58 8.24 18.23 17.10
CA TRP A 58 8.64 19.63 16.96
C TRP A 58 9.81 19.85 15.99
N LEU A 59 10.52 18.79 15.60
CA LEU A 59 11.52 18.85 14.53
C LEU A 59 10.89 19.01 13.15
N MET A 60 9.58 18.82 13.00
CA MET A 60 8.92 19.03 11.72
C MET A 60 8.75 20.53 11.48
N LYS A 61 9.21 20.99 10.31
CA LYS A 61 9.08 22.38 9.90
C LYS A 61 7.61 22.83 10.01
N ASP A 62 7.42 24.04 10.53
CA ASP A 62 6.13 24.69 10.78
C ASP A 62 5.21 24.00 11.81
N MET A 63 5.68 22.97 12.55
CA MET A 63 4.90 22.34 13.63
C MET A 63 4.49 23.35 14.70
N ASP A 64 5.39 24.28 15.04
CA ASP A 64 5.13 25.39 15.97
C ASP A 64 4.00 26.32 15.50
N LYS A 65 4.01 26.69 14.21
CA LYS A 65 2.97 27.52 13.59
C LYS A 65 1.63 26.79 13.53
N ALA A 66 1.64 25.50 13.16
CA ALA A 66 0.44 24.68 13.10
C ALA A 66 -0.24 24.60 14.47
N VAL A 67 0.52 24.22 15.52
CA VAL A 67 -0.01 24.13 16.89
C VAL A 67 -0.52 25.50 17.37
N SER A 68 0.25 26.57 17.16
CA SER A 68 -0.14 27.93 17.58
C SER A 68 -1.43 28.40 16.89
N ARG A 69 -1.62 28.04 15.61
CA ARG A 69 -2.82 28.41 14.86
C ARG A 69 -4.06 27.64 15.33
N ILE A 70 -3.91 26.38 15.73
CA ILE A 70 -4.99 25.59 16.35
C ILE A 70 -5.35 26.17 17.72
N GLU A 71 -4.36 26.51 18.57
CA GLU A 71 -4.60 27.17 19.85
C GLU A 71 -5.35 28.50 19.68
N HIS A 72 -4.97 29.29 18.67
CA HIS A 72 -5.68 30.53 18.34
C HIS A 72 -7.14 30.27 17.94
N ALA A 73 -7.41 29.24 17.12
CA ALA A 73 -8.78 28.87 16.76
C ALA A 73 -9.61 28.51 18.00
N PHE A 74 -9.04 27.75 18.93
CA PHE A 74 -9.70 27.37 20.19
C PHE A 74 -10.01 28.61 21.03
N PHE A 75 -9.03 29.51 21.19
CA PHE A 75 -9.18 30.74 21.97
C PHE A 75 -10.25 31.68 21.39
N MET A 76 -10.23 31.88 20.07
CA MET A 76 -11.18 32.74 19.35
C MET A 76 -12.53 32.06 19.09
N LYS A 77 -12.68 30.80 19.47
CA LYS A 77 -13.86 29.96 19.20
C LYS A 77 -14.21 29.85 17.71
N GLU A 78 -13.18 29.85 16.86
CA GLU A 78 -13.31 29.72 15.41
C GLU A 78 -13.77 28.32 15.01
N LYS A 79 -14.57 28.21 13.96
CA LYS A 79 -14.94 26.91 13.41
C LYS A 79 -13.76 26.32 12.63
N ILE A 80 -13.43 25.05 12.95
CA ILE A 80 -12.35 24.29 12.31
C ILE A 80 -12.94 23.22 11.40
N LEU A 81 -12.36 23.04 10.21
CA LEU A 81 -12.71 21.95 9.30
C LEU A 81 -11.51 21.03 9.09
N VAL A 82 -11.63 19.77 9.48
CA VAL A 82 -10.65 18.72 9.18
C VAL A 82 -10.95 18.15 7.80
N PHE A 83 -10.07 18.42 6.84
CA PHE A 83 -10.26 18.05 5.44
C PHE A 83 -9.29 16.93 5.07
N GLY A 84 -9.71 15.92 4.33
CA GLY A 84 -8.76 14.93 3.78
C GLY A 84 -9.31 14.18 2.58
N ASP A 85 -8.47 13.34 1.96
CA ASP A 85 -8.85 12.61 0.76
C ASP A 85 -9.75 11.38 1.04
N TYR A 86 -10.33 10.82 -0.02
CA TYR A 86 -11.32 9.73 0.05
C TYR A 86 -10.72 8.32 0.14
N ASP A 87 -9.40 8.17 0.11
CA ASP A 87 -8.76 6.87 0.29
C ASP A 87 -8.51 6.52 1.77
N VAL A 88 -7.84 5.39 2.02
CA VAL A 88 -7.61 4.92 3.38
C VAL A 88 -6.68 5.84 4.16
N ASP A 89 -5.65 6.42 3.53
CA ASP A 89 -4.71 7.28 4.24
C ASP A 89 -5.41 8.58 4.64
N GLY A 90 -6.06 9.25 3.69
CA GLY A 90 -6.88 10.44 3.96
C GLY A 90 -7.98 10.21 5.00
N THR A 91 -8.78 9.15 4.87
CA THR A 91 -9.90 8.90 5.81
C THR A 91 -9.43 8.51 7.21
N THR A 92 -8.33 7.77 7.35
CA THR A 92 -7.76 7.45 8.67
C THR A 92 -7.04 8.65 9.29
N ALA A 93 -6.40 9.49 8.49
CA ALA A 93 -5.80 10.74 8.95
C ALA A 93 -6.87 11.68 9.50
N VAL A 94 -7.95 11.91 8.74
CA VAL A 94 -9.09 12.72 9.16
C VAL A 94 -9.70 12.18 10.44
N ALA A 95 -10.00 10.89 10.52
CA ALA A 95 -10.54 10.28 11.74
C ALA A 95 -9.62 10.48 12.94
N THR A 96 -8.30 10.29 12.77
CA THR A 96 -7.30 10.45 13.84
C THR A 96 -7.25 11.87 14.39
N VAL A 97 -7.15 12.87 13.51
CA VAL A 97 -7.02 14.28 13.92
C VAL A 97 -8.35 14.84 14.40
N TYR A 98 -9.45 14.54 13.71
CA TYR A 98 -10.78 14.99 14.09
C TYR A 98 -11.19 14.43 15.46
N ASP A 99 -11.13 13.11 15.67
CA ASP A 99 -11.56 12.50 16.92
C ASP A 99 -10.75 13.05 18.10
N PHE A 100 -9.42 13.16 17.95
CA PHE A 100 -8.55 13.69 19.00
C PHE A 100 -8.90 15.15 19.35
N LEU A 101 -8.97 16.05 18.36
CA LEU A 101 -9.27 17.46 18.61
C LEU A 101 -10.69 17.67 19.11
N HIS A 102 -11.65 16.86 18.66
CA HIS A 102 -13.04 16.93 19.11
C HIS A 102 -13.19 16.60 20.61
N THR A 103 -12.29 15.78 21.18
CA THR A 103 -12.29 15.58 22.65
C THR A 103 -11.91 16.83 23.45
N LEU A 104 -11.33 17.84 22.79
CA LEU A 104 -10.85 19.08 23.41
C LEU A 104 -11.64 20.32 22.96
N TYR A 105 -12.34 20.24 21.83
CA TYR A 105 -12.99 21.38 21.20
C TYR A 105 -14.20 20.99 20.34
N ASP A 106 -15.35 21.59 20.61
CA ASP A 106 -16.62 21.19 20.00
C ASP A 106 -16.89 21.84 18.63
N ASN A 107 -16.34 23.02 18.33
CA ASN A 107 -16.63 23.75 17.10
C ASN A 107 -15.74 23.29 15.94
N ILE A 108 -15.78 21.98 15.67
CA ILE A 108 -14.97 21.28 14.67
C ILE A 108 -15.86 20.33 13.86
N GLU A 109 -15.64 20.28 12.55
CA GLU A 109 -16.29 19.36 11.63
C GLU A 109 -15.24 18.72 10.71
N PHE A 110 -15.64 17.71 9.93
CA PHE A 110 -14.75 17.13 8.91
C PHE A 110 -15.40 17.15 7.52
N TYR A 111 -14.55 17.11 6.49
CA TYR A 111 -14.96 17.08 5.10
C TYR A 111 -14.10 16.11 4.30
N ILE A 112 -14.76 15.25 3.50
CA ILE A 112 -14.10 14.36 2.54
C ILE A 112 -14.69 14.68 1.15
N PRO A 113 -13.86 15.01 0.14
CA PRO A 113 -14.35 15.34 -1.19
C PRO A 113 -14.89 14.10 -1.90
N HIS A 114 -15.90 14.29 -2.73
CA HIS A 114 -16.48 13.21 -3.50
C HIS A 114 -15.64 12.87 -4.74
N ARG A 115 -15.09 11.66 -4.79
CA ARG A 115 -14.18 11.16 -5.84
C ARG A 115 -14.59 11.49 -7.28
N TYR A 116 -15.88 11.41 -7.60
CA TYR A 116 -16.38 11.62 -8.96
C TYR A 116 -16.81 13.05 -9.27
N ARG A 117 -17.26 13.81 -8.25
CA ARG A 117 -17.85 15.13 -8.44
C ARG A 117 -16.81 16.22 -8.28
N GLU A 118 -15.89 16.01 -7.35
CA GLU A 118 -14.88 16.98 -6.95
C GLU A 118 -13.48 16.54 -7.36
N GLY A 119 -13.24 15.22 -7.42
CA GLY A 119 -11.93 14.68 -7.74
C GLY A 119 -11.03 14.55 -6.51
N TYR A 120 -9.72 14.43 -6.75
CA TYR A 120 -8.70 14.25 -5.73
C TYR A 120 -8.17 15.58 -5.20
N GLY A 121 -7.89 15.64 -3.89
CA GLY A 121 -7.27 16.78 -3.23
C GLY A 121 -8.23 17.91 -2.83
N ILE A 122 -7.68 19.12 -2.64
CA ILE A 122 -8.47 20.28 -2.20
C ILE A 122 -9.40 20.73 -3.35
N SER A 123 -10.69 20.56 -3.13
CA SER A 123 -11.73 20.96 -4.09
C SER A 123 -12.20 22.39 -3.86
N THR A 124 -12.56 23.09 -4.92
CA THR A 124 -13.21 24.41 -4.82
C THR A 124 -14.50 24.33 -4.03
N GLN A 125 -15.28 23.26 -4.24
CA GLN A 125 -16.52 22.99 -3.51
C GLN A 125 -16.29 22.82 -2.00
N GLY A 126 -15.17 22.22 -1.61
CA GLY A 126 -14.76 22.10 -0.22
C GLY A 126 -14.45 23.44 0.43
N ILE A 127 -13.81 24.35 -0.30
CA ILE A 127 -13.51 25.70 0.19
C ILE A 127 -14.79 26.56 0.21
N GLU A 128 -15.66 26.44 -0.79
CA GLU A 128 -16.99 27.06 -0.78
C GLU A 128 -17.81 26.59 0.42
N TYR A 129 -17.80 25.29 0.72
CA TYR A 129 -18.43 24.75 1.92
C TYR A 129 -17.84 25.38 3.19
N ALA A 130 -16.51 25.45 3.31
CA ALA A 130 -15.85 26.09 4.44
C ALA A 130 -16.29 27.55 4.61
N ARG A 131 -16.30 28.33 3.53
CA ARG A 131 -16.75 29.73 3.51
C ARG A 131 -18.20 29.87 3.95
N ASP A 132 -19.09 29.07 3.35
CA ASP A 132 -20.53 29.16 3.56
C ASP A 132 -20.95 28.69 4.96
N ASN A 133 -20.06 27.97 5.67
CA ASN A 133 -20.26 27.51 7.04
C ASN A 133 -19.39 28.26 8.07
N ASP A 134 -18.85 29.44 7.72
CA ASP A 134 -18.04 30.31 8.59
C ASP A 134 -16.80 29.63 9.22
N VAL A 135 -16.23 28.66 8.51
CA VAL A 135 -14.94 28.05 8.87
C VAL A 135 -13.83 29.08 8.73
N LYS A 136 -12.95 29.18 9.73
CA LYS A 136 -11.76 30.07 9.68
C LYS A 136 -10.45 29.31 9.53
N LEU A 137 -10.45 28.02 9.87
CA LEU A 137 -9.27 27.17 9.77
C LEU A 137 -9.62 25.83 9.15
N VAL A 138 -8.92 25.49 8.07
CA VAL A 138 -8.93 24.14 7.48
C VAL A 138 -7.63 23.43 7.85
N ILE A 139 -7.73 22.22 8.40
CA ILE A 139 -6.61 21.31 8.60
C ILE A 139 -6.70 20.23 7.51
N ALA A 140 -5.93 20.39 6.45
CA ALA A 140 -5.88 19.45 5.33
C ALA A 140 -4.95 18.28 5.65
N LEU A 141 -5.39 17.06 5.42
CA LEU A 141 -4.70 15.80 5.72
C LEU A 141 -4.60 14.96 4.46
N ASP A 142 -3.39 14.45 4.20
CA ASP A 142 -3.07 13.64 3.02
C ASP A 142 -3.39 14.35 1.68
N CYS A 143 -3.43 15.68 1.71
CA CYS A 143 -3.66 16.50 0.53
C CYS A 143 -3.24 17.95 0.76
N GLY A 144 -3.15 18.71 -0.34
CA GLY A 144 -3.02 20.15 -0.32
C GLY A 144 -1.64 20.69 -0.69
N ILE A 145 -0.55 19.91 -0.66
CA ILE A 145 0.80 20.43 -0.95
C ILE A 145 0.95 21.02 -2.36
N LYS A 146 0.08 20.62 -3.30
CA LYS A 146 0.06 21.12 -4.68
C LYS A 146 -1.09 22.10 -4.98
N ALA A 147 -1.93 22.40 -4.00
CA ALA A 147 -3.16 23.18 -4.18
C ALA A 147 -2.94 24.69 -4.08
N VAL A 148 -1.98 25.23 -4.85
CA VAL A 148 -1.56 26.64 -4.75
C VAL A 148 -2.71 27.59 -5.06
N GLU A 149 -3.41 27.37 -6.17
CA GLU A 149 -4.52 28.24 -6.61
C GLU A 149 -5.68 28.19 -5.61
N GLN A 150 -6.08 26.98 -5.20
CA GLN A 150 -7.19 26.76 -4.29
C GLN A 150 -6.93 27.39 -2.91
N ILE A 151 -5.74 27.22 -2.35
CA ILE A 151 -5.40 27.76 -1.02
C ILE A 151 -5.18 29.28 -1.09
N THR A 152 -4.71 29.82 -2.22
CA THR A 152 -4.69 31.27 -2.46
C THR A 152 -6.11 31.84 -2.42
N TRP A 153 -7.03 31.21 -3.14
CA TRP A 153 -8.44 31.61 -3.15
C TRP A 153 -9.09 31.51 -1.77
N ALA A 154 -8.82 30.44 -1.01
CA ALA A 154 -9.31 30.29 0.35
C ALA A 154 -8.83 31.43 1.27
N LYS A 155 -7.56 31.81 1.15
CA LYS A 155 -6.97 32.91 1.92
C LYS A 155 -7.61 34.26 1.61
N GLU A 156 -7.94 34.53 0.35
CA GLU A 156 -8.69 35.74 -0.05
C GLU A 156 -10.08 35.82 0.61
N HIS A 157 -10.64 34.66 0.99
CA HIS A 157 -11.92 34.54 1.71
C HIS A 157 -11.75 34.45 3.24
N GLY A 158 -10.54 34.70 3.76
CA GLY A 158 -10.27 34.69 5.19
C GLY A 158 -10.27 33.30 5.82
N ILE A 159 -9.96 32.26 5.04
CA ILE A 159 -9.85 30.88 5.50
C ILE A 159 -8.37 30.49 5.53
N ASP A 160 -7.86 30.21 6.72
CA ASP A 160 -6.50 29.73 6.90
C ASP A 160 -6.40 28.22 6.63
N PHE A 161 -5.21 27.80 6.18
CA PHE A 161 -4.90 26.39 5.97
C PHE A 161 -3.69 25.96 6.81
N ILE A 162 -3.79 24.79 7.44
CA ILE A 162 -2.67 23.95 7.87
C ILE A 162 -2.66 22.73 6.96
N ILE A 163 -1.56 22.48 6.27
CA ILE A 163 -1.41 21.34 5.37
C ILE A 163 -0.59 20.26 6.06
N CYS A 164 -1.14 19.06 6.19
CA CYS A 164 -0.45 17.86 6.67
C CYS A 164 -0.40 16.85 5.51
N ASP A 165 0.74 16.80 4.82
CA ASP A 165 0.84 16.08 3.54
C ASP A 165 2.22 15.45 3.40
N HIS A 166 2.30 14.31 2.71
CA HIS A 166 3.50 13.51 2.51
C HIS A 166 3.89 13.35 1.03
N HIS A 167 3.11 13.94 0.12
CA HIS A 167 3.43 13.99 -1.31
C HIS A 167 4.65 14.87 -1.57
N LEU A 168 5.30 14.65 -2.73
CA LEU A 168 6.44 15.46 -3.13
C LEU A 168 6.00 16.92 -3.40
N PRO A 169 6.61 17.90 -2.71
CA PRO A 169 6.31 19.31 -2.95
C PRO A 169 6.82 19.76 -4.32
N ASP A 170 6.07 20.68 -4.94
CA ASP A 170 6.54 21.42 -6.12
C ASP A 170 7.38 22.64 -5.68
N ALA A 171 8.02 23.33 -6.63
CA ALA A 171 8.87 24.48 -6.33
C ALA A 171 8.13 25.67 -5.70
N ILE A 172 6.84 25.81 -6.04
CA ILE A 172 5.95 26.83 -5.49
C ILE A 172 5.02 26.13 -4.52
N LEU A 173 5.06 26.55 -3.25
CA LEU A 173 4.20 26.00 -2.21
C LEU A 173 2.94 26.84 -2.02
N PRO A 174 1.81 26.23 -1.60
CA PRO A 174 0.58 26.96 -1.32
C PRO A 174 0.76 27.97 -0.16
N PRO A 175 0.01 29.08 -0.13
CA PRO A 175 0.17 30.13 0.87
C PRO A 175 -0.53 29.80 2.21
N ALA A 176 -0.31 28.60 2.74
CA ALA A 176 -0.83 28.12 4.02
C ALA A 176 -0.13 28.75 5.23
N VAL A 177 -0.79 28.74 6.39
CA VAL A 177 -0.21 29.21 7.67
C VAL A 177 0.93 28.29 8.11
N ALA A 178 0.77 26.99 7.91
CA ALA A 178 1.77 25.98 8.20
C ALA A 178 1.69 24.83 7.19
N ILE A 179 2.85 24.30 6.81
CA ILE A 179 2.97 23.12 5.95
C ILE A 179 3.79 22.06 6.69
N LEU A 180 3.10 21.04 7.19
CA LEU A 180 3.66 19.85 7.81
C LEU A 180 3.87 18.79 6.74
N ASN A 181 5.05 18.85 6.11
CA ASN A 181 5.49 17.87 5.13
C ASN A 181 7.00 17.64 5.31
N PRO A 182 7.44 16.42 5.68
CA PRO A 182 8.85 16.16 5.92
C PRO A 182 9.69 16.23 4.63
N LYS A 183 9.09 16.05 3.44
CA LYS A 183 9.75 16.10 2.13
C LYS A 183 9.99 17.52 1.61
N GLN A 184 9.59 18.56 2.34
CA GLN A 184 10.04 19.93 2.06
C GLN A 184 11.57 20.02 2.08
N TYR A 185 12.13 20.74 1.10
CA TYR A 185 13.57 20.84 0.85
C TYR A 185 14.38 21.26 2.10
N ASP A 186 13.82 22.13 2.93
CA ASP A 186 14.45 22.70 4.13
C ASP A 186 13.87 22.15 5.45
N CYS A 187 13.06 21.08 5.41
CA CYS A 187 12.50 20.50 6.63
C CYS A 187 13.54 19.60 7.33
N PRO A 188 13.87 19.88 8.61
CA PRO A 188 14.92 19.14 9.33
C PRO A 188 14.43 17.80 9.90
N TYR A 189 13.13 17.48 9.76
CA TYR A 189 12.56 16.25 10.30
C TYR A 189 13.29 15.00 9.77
N PRO A 190 13.77 14.08 10.63
CA PRO A 190 14.72 13.05 10.18
C PRO A 190 14.14 12.00 9.23
N TYR A 191 12.86 11.65 9.38
CA TYR A 191 12.23 10.57 8.60
C TYR A 191 11.25 11.12 7.56
N LYS A 192 11.49 10.81 6.28
CA LYS A 192 10.79 11.46 5.16
C LYS A 192 9.55 10.74 4.66
N GLU A 193 9.35 9.50 5.06
CA GLU A 193 8.39 8.60 4.42
C GLU A 193 7.15 8.30 5.27
N LEU A 194 6.80 9.17 6.23
CA LEU A 194 5.53 9.07 6.96
C LEU A 194 4.36 9.06 5.96
N SER A 195 3.32 8.29 6.27
CA SER A 195 2.03 8.41 5.58
C SER A 195 1.31 9.71 6.01
N GLY A 196 0.26 10.12 5.30
CA GLY A 196 -0.57 11.26 5.64
C GLY A 196 -1.14 11.16 7.07
N CYS A 197 -1.66 9.99 7.46
CA CYS A 197 -2.09 9.71 8.82
C CYS A 197 -0.93 9.71 9.82
N GLY A 198 0.26 9.27 9.41
CA GLY A 198 1.49 9.38 10.21
C GLY A 198 1.86 10.84 10.53
N ILE A 199 1.67 11.76 9.58
CA ILE A 199 1.86 13.21 9.80
C ILE A 199 0.76 13.75 10.72
N GLY A 200 -0.49 13.37 10.50
CA GLY A 200 -1.61 13.71 11.39
C GLY A 200 -1.36 13.26 12.84
N TYR A 201 -0.82 12.05 13.02
CA TYR A 201 -0.39 11.52 14.32
C TYR A 201 0.69 12.40 14.96
N LYS A 202 1.66 12.90 14.19
CA LYS A 202 2.69 13.83 14.69
C LYS A 202 2.13 15.18 15.08
N LEU A 203 1.16 15.71 14.33
CA LEU A 203 0.46 16.94 14.70
C LEU A 203 -0.24 16.80 16.04
N ILE A 204 -1.05 15.75 16.25
CA ILE A 204 -1.73 15.53 17.54
C ILE A 204 -0.74 15.22 18.67
N SER A 205 0.41 14.60 18.36
CA SER A 205 1.48 14.39 19.34
C SER A 205 2.06 15.71 19.84
N ALA A 206 2.43 16.63 18.94
CA ALA A 206 2.93 17.95 19.33
C ALA A 206 1.86 18.76 20.08
N PHE A 207 0.61 18.72 19.60
CA PHE A 207 -0.49 19.40 20.26
C PHE A 207 -0.74 18.85 21.67
N ALA A 208 -0.70 17.52 21.85
CA ALA A 208 -0.84 16.88 23.15
C ALA A 208 0.27 17.30 24.12
N GLN A 209 1.53 17.31 23.66
CA GLN A 209 2.66 17.80 24.46
C GLN A 209 2.47 19.26 24.87
N LYS A 210 2.00 20.12 23.95
CA LYS A 210 1.72 21.53 24.22
C LYS A 210 0.62 21.74 25.27
N GLN A 211 -0.46 20.96 25.16
CA GLN A 211 -1.62 21.04 26.07
C GLN A 211 -1.48 20.20 27.34
N ASN A 212 -0.34 19.51 27.54
CA ASN A 212 -0.14 18.53 28.61
C ASN A 212 -1.21 17.41 28.61
N VAL A 213 -1.71 17.05 27.43
CA VAL A 213 -2.61 15.91 27.25
C VAL A 213 -1.78 14.62 27.34
N PRO A 214 -2.21 13.62 28.10
CA PRO A 214 -1.45 12.38 28.26
C PRO A 214 -1.24 11.62 26.93
N GLU A 215 -0.03 11.07 26.72
CA GLU A 215 0.36 10.39 25.48
C GLU A 215 -0.54 9.21 25.11
N GLN A 216 -1.15 8.53 26.09
CA GLN A 216 -2.07 7.42 25.81
C GLN A 216 -3.28 7.84 24.99
N ASN A 217 -3.68 9.12 25.06
CA ASN A 217 -4.78 9.65 24.26
C ASN A 217 -4.37 9.73 22.78
N VAL A 218 -3.10 9.97 22.49
CA VAL A 218 -2.54 9.92 21.13
C VAL A 218 -2.31 8.47 20.69
N HIS A 219 -1.77 7.62 21.57
CA HIS A 219 -1.52 6.20 21.28
C HIS A 219 -2.81 5.41 20.96
N ARG A 220 -3.98 5.95 21.34
CA ARG A 220 -5.30 5.42 20.97
C ARG A 220 -5.47 5.22 19.47
N TYR A 221 -4.78 5.96 18.61
CA TYR A 221 -4.97 5.93 17.15
C TYR A 221 -3.94 5.08 16.38
N LEU A 222 -3.04 4.37 17.07
CA LEU A 222 -1.95 3.64 16.42
C LEU A 222 -2.42 2.56 15.42
N ASP A 223 -3.61 2.00 15.61
CA ASP A 223 -4.22 1.04 14.68
C ASP A 223 -4.70 1.69 13.38
N LEU A 224 -5.22 2.92 13.43
CA LEU A 224 -5.51 3.72 12.24
C LEU A 224 -4.22 4.09 11.50
N VAL A 225 -3.19 4.51 12.23
CA VAL A 225 -1.87 4.83 11.65
C VAL A 225 -1.26 3.61 10.97
N ALA A 226 -1.29 2.43 11.60
CA ALA A 226 -0.82 1.19 10.96
C ALA A 226 -1.67 0.79 9.74
N THR A 227 -2.97 1.07 9.76
CA THR A 227 -3.87 0.82 8.62
C THR A 227 -3.54 1.74 7.44
N SER A 228 -3.23 3.01 7.71
CA SER A 228 -2.74 3.96 6.71
C SER A 228 -1.40 3.51 6.13
N ILE A 229 -0.39 3.24 6.97
CA ILE A 229 0.93 2.77 6.54
C ILE A 229 0.81 1.54 5.63
N ALA A 230 -0.07 0.61 5.99
CA ALA A 230 -0.35 -0.57 5.20
C ALA A 230 -0.98 -0.22 3.85
N ALA A 231 -2.06 0.57 3.86
CA ALA A 231 -2.89 0.84 2.68
C ALA A 231 -2.20 1.75 1.66
N ASP A 232 -1.39 2.69 2.12
CA ASP A 232 -0.66 3.63 1.27
C ASP A 232 0.67 3.05 0.75
N ILE A 233 1.07 1.88 1.26
CA ILE A 233 2.24 1.14 0.76
C ILE A 233 3.51 2.00 0.89
N VAL A 234 3.62 2.75 2.00
CA VAL A 234 4.85 3.48 2.35
C VAL A 234 5.94 2.52 2.84
N PRO A 235 7.23 2.92 2.76
CA PRO A 235 8.35 2.16 3.32
C PRO A 235 8.13 1.71 4.77
N MET A 236 8.40 0.42 5.03
CA MET A 236 8.31 -0.22 6.34
C MET A 236 9.65 -0.14 7.09
N THR A 237 10.18 1.08 7.18
CA THR A 237 11.47 1.44 7.79
C THR A 237 11.28 2.59 8.77
N GLY A 238 12.34 2.99 9.48
CA GLY A 238 12.34 4.14 10.40
C GLY A 238 11.12 4.21 11.32
N GLU A 239 10.46 5.37 11.36
CA GLU A 239 9.28 5.58 12.21
C GLU A 239 8.05 4.81 11.76
N ASN A 240 7.85 4.59 10.45
CA ASN A 240 6.73 3.77 9.99
C ASN A 240 6.81 2.36 10.55
N ARG A 241 8.02 1.79 10.67
CA ARG A 241 8.20 0.49 11.31
C ARG A 241 7.79 0.51 12.78
N VAL A 242 8.17 1.55 13.53
CA VAL A 242 7.78 1.71 14.94
C VAL A 242 6.26 1.83 15.08
N LEU A 243 5.65 2.73 14.31
CA LEU A 243 4.21 2.98 14.31
C LEU A 243 3.42 1.74 13.88
N ALA A 244 3.85 1.06 12.82
CA ALA A 244 3.23 -0.18 12.34
C ALA A 244 3.36 -1.33 13.33
N PHE A 245 4.52 -1.46 14.01
CA PHE A 245 4.73 -2.50 15.02
C PHE A 245 3.75 -2.33 16.19
N HIS A 246 3.67 -1.12 16.76
CA HIS A 246 2.76 -0.84 17.87
C HIS A 246 1.29 -0.80 17.44
N GLY A 247 0.99 -0.33 16.24
CA GLY A 247 -0.35 -0.34 15.68
C GLY A 247 -0.86 -1.74 15.40
N LEU A 248 -0.03 -2.65 14.87
CA LEU A 248 -0.42 -4.06 14.74
C LEU A 248 -0.67 -4.73 16.08
N LYS A 249 0.14 -4.42 17.09
CA LYS A 249 -0.11 -4.90 18.46
C LYS A 249 -1.49 -4.44 18.93
N LYS A 250 -1.81 -3.16 18.73
CA LYS A 250 -3.13 -2.63 19.07
C LYS A 250 -4.26 -3.28 18.27
N VAL A 251 -4.12 -3.45 16.95
CA VAL A 251 -5.11 -4.13 16.08
C VAL A 251 -5.46 -5.52 16.62
N ASN A 252 -4.47 -6.27 17.13
CA ASN A 252 -4.66 -7.62 17.63
C ASN A 252 -5.14 -7.71 19.09
N GLU A 253 -4.82 -6.73 19.92
CA GLU A 253 -5.11 -6.77 21.37
C GLU A 253 -6.32 -5.91 21.77
N SER A 254 -6.42 -4.69 21.24
CA SER A 254 -7.42 -3.69 21.62
C SER A 254 -7.69 -2.66 20.49
N PRO A 255 -8.22 -3.11 19.34
CA PRO A 255 -8.55 -2.23 18.22
C PRO A 255 -9.67 -1.25 18.58
N LEU A 256 -9.73 -0.12 17.87
CA LEU A 256 -10.88 0.78 17.87
C LEU A 256 -12.13 0.03 17.34
N PRO A 257 -13.35 0.42 17.78
CA PRO A 257 -14.59 -0.26 17.41
C PRO A 257 -14.76 -0.43 15.89
N GLY A 258 -14.41 0.60 15.12
CA GLY A 258 -14.46 0.54 13.65
C GLY A 258 -13.56 -0.53 13.03
N ILE A 259 -12.31 -0.63 13.50
CA ILE A 259 -11.38 -1.68 13.07
C ILE A 259 -11.87 -3.05 13.54
N GLN A 260 -12.32 -3.14 14.79
CA GLN A 260 -12.86 -4.38 15.36
C GLN A 260 -14.05 -4.91 14.55
N ALA A 261 -14.96 -4.04 14.11
CA ALA A 261 -16.12 -4.39 13.30
C ALA A 261 -15.71 -4.99 11.95
N LEU A 262 -14.73 -4.36 11.27
CA LEU A 262 -14.20 -4.86 10.00
C LEU A 262 -13.48 -6.21 10.16
N ILE A 263 -12.77 -6.41 11.27
CA ILE A 263 -12.16 -7.70 11.61
C ILE A 263 -13.24 -8.78 11.79
N GLN A 264 -14.28 -8.51 12.58
CA GLN A 264 -15.37 -9.47 12.80
C GLN A 264 -16.08 -9.84 11.49
N LEU A 265 -16.40 -8.86 10.65
CA LEU A 265 -17.03 -9.11 9.33
C LEU A 265 -16.13 -9.85 8.34
N SER A 266 -14.81 -9.80 8.54
CA SER A 266 -13.88 -10.56 7.70
C SER A 266 -13.85 -12.05 8.01
N GLY A 267 -14.31 -12.47 9.20
CA GLY A 267 -14.23 -13.84 9.67
C GLY A 267 -12.81 -14.32 9.98
N LEU A 268 -11.82 -13.42 10.00
CA LEU A 268 -10.45 -13.75 10.37
C LEU A 268 -10.38 -14.19 11.83
N LYS A 269 -9.71 -15.32 12.08
CA LYS A 269 -9.47 -15.88 13.42
C LYS A 269 -8.00 -15.82 13.84
N GLU A 270 -7.12 -15.53 12.89
CA GLU A 270 -5.67 -15.50 13.09
C GLU A 270 -5.21 -14.10 13.50
N GLN A 271 -3.98 -14.00 14.00
CA GLN A 271 -3.35 -12.70 14.23
C GLN A 271 -3.23 -11.94 12.92
N LEU A 272 -3.65 -10.68 12.94
CA LEU A 272 -3.56 -9.78 11.80
C LEU A 272 -2.12 -9.31 11.61
N THR A 273 -1.68 -9.38 10.36
CA THR A 273 -0.43 -8.81 9.84
C THR A 273 -0.72 -7.57 8.99
N ILE A 274 0.33 -6.85 8.55
CA ILE A 274 0.18 -5.78 7.55
C ILE A 274 -0.58 -6.27 6.33
N SER A 275 -0.30 -7.50 5.86
CA SER A 275 -1.01 -8.09 4.73
C SER A 275 -2.52 -8.16 4.96
N ASN A 276 -2.97 -8.46 6.19
CA ASN A 276 -4.40 -8.46 6.50
C ASN A 276 -4.98 -7.05 6.46
N LEU A 277 -4.27 -6.04 6.97
CA LEU A 277 -4.71 -4.64 6.85
C LEU A 277 -4.84 -4.22 5.38
N VAL A 278 -3.87 -4.56 4.52
CA VAL A 278 -3.89 -4.25 3.07
C VAL A 278 -5.00 -4.96 2.32
N PHE A 279 -5.21 -6.26 2.55
CA PHE A 279 -6.10 -7.08 1.70
C PHE A 279 -7.49 -7.30 2.28
N VAL A 280 -7.72 -6.94 3.55
CA VAL A 280 -9.00 -7.16 4.22
C VAL A 280 -9.62 -5.85 4.68
N ILE A 281 -8.87 -5.00 5.39
CA ILE A 281 -9.40 -3.75 5.94
C ILE A 281 -9.45 -2.67 4.85
N ALA A 282 -8.31 -2.34 4.25
CA ALA A 282 -8.17 -1.28 3.26
C ALA A 282 -9.17 -1.39 2.07
N PRO A 283 -9.49 -2.57 1.51
CA PRO A 283 -10.43 -2.65 0.38
C PRO A 283 -11.87 -2.30 0.77
N ARG A 284 -12.27 -2.55 2.02
CA ARG A 284 -13.61 -2.20 2.52
C ARG A 284 -13.75 -0.69 2.69
N VAL A 285 -12.72 -0.06 3.23
CA VAL A 285 -12.63 1.40 3.40
C VAL A 285 -12.61 2.09 2.03
N ASN A 286 -11.70 1.67 1.14
CA ASN A 286 -11.58 2.21 -0.22
C ASN A 286 -12.82 1.98 -1.09
N ALA A 287 -13.63 0.97 -0.78
CA ALA A 287 -14.87 0.74 -1.51
C ALA A 287 -15.87 1.87 -1.28
N ALA A 288 -15.90 2.48 -0.08
CA ALA A 288 -16.78 3.62 0.20
C ALA A 288 -16.51 4.76 -0.80
N GLY A 289 -15.27 5.21 -0.97
CA GLY A 289 -14.94 6.27 -1.95
C GLY A 289 -15.00 5.84 -3.42
N ARG A 290 -15.09 4.54 -3.73
CA ARG A 290 -15.21 4.04 -5.11
C ARG A 290 -16.66 3.80 -5.52
N MET A 291 -17.51 3.41 -4.59
CA MET A 291 -18.89 3.03 -4.88
C MET A 291 -19.89 4.10 -4.44
N ASP A 292 -19.56 4.87 -3.40
CA ASP A 292 -20.45 5.85 -2.78
C ASP A 292 -19.64 6.97 -2.07
N ASP A 293 -20.02 7.31 -0.84
CA ASP A 293 -19.46 8.40 -0.06
C ASP A 293 -18.40 7.93 0.96
N ALA A 294 -17.18 8.47 0.83
CA ALA A 294 -16.06 8.16 1.72
C ALA A 294 -16.24 8.66 3.16
N ARG A 295 -17.18 9.57 3.44
CA ARG A 295 -17.52 10.00 4.82
C ARG A 295 -17.93 8.83 5.71
N LYS A 296 -18.49 7.76 5.14
CA LYS A 296 -18.83 6.53 5.87
C LYS A 296 -17.60 5.89 6.55
N ALA A 297 -16.42 5.97 5.92
CA ALA A 297 -15.19 5.43 6.50
C ALA A 297 -14.73 6.23 7.72
N VAL A 298 -14.78 7.56 7.65
CA VAL A 298 -14.46 8.42 8.79
C VAL A 298 -15.45 8.15 9.93
N ASN A 299 -16.76 8.16 9.63
CA ASN A 299 -17.81 7.84 10.61
C ASN A 299 -17.60 6.50 11.30
N LEU A 300 -17.15 5.47 10.57
CA LEU A 300 -16.82 4.17 11.17
C LEU A 300 -15.69 4.28 12.20
N PHE A 301 -14.63 5.02 11.88
CA PHE A 301 -13.42 5.08 12.70
C PHE A 301 -13.55 5.97 13.93
N ILE A 302 -14.43 6.97 13.89
CA ILE A 302 -14.72 7.86 15.03
C ILE A 302 -15.85 7.31 15.93
N GLU A 303 -16.60 6.32 15.46
CA GLU A 303 -17.69 5.72 16.25
C GLU A 303 -17.14 4.94 17.45
N THR A 304 -17.75 5.18 18.61
CA THR A 304 -17.36 4.59 19.89
C THR A 304 -18.28 3.44 20.32
N ASP A 305 -19.50 3.40 19.79
CA ASP A 305 -20.46 2.33 20.00
C ASP A 305 -20.22 1.16 19.04
N MET A 306 -20.01 -0.03 19.59
CA MET A 306 -19.67 -1.22 18.80
C MET A 306 -20.83 -1.69 17.90
N GLU A 307 -22.09 -1.52 18.30
CA GLU A 307 -23.25 -1.90 17.48
C GLU A 307 -23.38 -0.97 16.28
N LYS A 308 -23.27 0.35 16.50
CA LYS A 308 -23.27 1.34 15.41
C LYS A 308 -22.08 1.17 14.48
N ALA A 309 -20.89 0.94 15.02
CA ALA A 309 -19.70 0.66 14.23
C ALA A 309 -19.90 -0.59 13.36
N MET A 310 -20.52 -1.65 13.91
CA MET A 310 -20.86 -2.85 13.14
C MET A 310 -21.83 -2.56 12.00
N ASP A 311 -22.84 -1.70 12.20
CA ASP A 311 -23.78 -1.34 11.13
C ASP A 311 -23.12 -0.53 10.02
N ILE A 312 -22.26 0.43 10.35
CA ILE A 312 -21.47 1.16 9.33
C ILE A 312 -20.53 0.20 8.60
N ALA A 313 -19.87 -0.71 9.32
CA ALA A 313 -18.96 -1.69 8.73
C ALA A 313 -19.67 -2.65 7.76
N LYS A 314 -20.94 -3.02 8.01
CA LYS A 314 -21.76 -3.81 7.07
C LYS A 314 -22.01 -3.06 5.77
N VAL A 315 -22.24 -1.75 5.81
CA VAL A 315 -22.40 -0.92 4.61
C VAL A 315 -21.11 -0.93 3.79
N LEU A 316 -19.96 -0.68 4.42
CA LEU A 316 -18.65 -0.75 3.75
C LEU A 316 -18.34 -2.14 3.20
N HIS A 317 -18.79 -3.19 3.89
CA HIS A 317 -18.65 -4.56 3.43
C HIS A 317 -19.46 -4.83 2.15
N ALA A 318 -20.71 -4.34 2.10
CA ALA A 318 -21.57 -4.40 0.92
C ALA A 318 -20.97 -3.62 -0.26
N ASP A 319 -20.54 -2.37 -0.03
CA ASP A 319 -19.88 -1.54 -1.05
C ASP A 319 -18.66 -2.27 -1.66
N ASN A 320 -17.86 -2.94 -0.82
CA ASN A 320 -16.72 -3.73 -1.29
C ASN A 320 -17.14 -4.99 -2.06
N PHE A 321 -18.22 -5.66 -1.66
CA PHE A 321 -18.77 -6.81 -2.38
C PHE A 321 -19.19 -6.40 -3.79
N ASP A 322 -19.99 -5.35 -3.92
CA ASP A 322 -20.45 -4.82 -5.21
C ASP A 322 -19.27 -4.40 -6.09
N ARG A 323 -18.29 -3.71 -5.51
CA ARG A 323 -17.04 -3.39 -6.18
C ARG A 323 -16.33 -4.64 -6.71
N LYS A 324 -16.34 -5.77 -5.99
CA LYS A 324 -15.72 -7.02 -6.46
C LYS A 324 -16.46 -7.68 -7.62
N GLU A 325 -17.79 -7.64 -7.61
CA GLU A 325 -18.60 -8.18 -8.69
C GLU A 325 -18.38 -7.39 -9.99
N VAL A 326 -18.38 -6.06 -9.90
CA VAL A 326 -18.09 -5.18 -11.04
C VAL A 326 -16.67 -5.41 -11.57
N ASP A 327 -15.69 -5.46 -10.68
CA ASP A 327 -14.28 -5.73 -11.01
C ASP A 327 -14.08 -7.10 -11.69
N SER A 328 -14.72 -8.15 -11.19
CA SER A 328 -14.71 -9.50 -11.78
C SER A 328 -15.30 -9.49 -13.19
N THR A 329 -16.46 -8.84 -13.35
CA THR A 329 -17.16 -8.75 -14.65
C THR A 329 -16.31 -8.02 -15.68
N ILE A 330 -15.82 -6.82 -15.36
CA ILE A 330 -14.99 -6.03 -16.27
C ILE A 330 -13.69 -6.76 -16.61
N THR A 331 -13.07 -7.45 -15.64
CA THR A 331 -11.86 -8.25 -15.92
C THR A 331 -12.15 -9.35 -16.95
N LYS A 332 -13.25 -10.10 -16.80
CA LYS A 332 -13.61 -11.18 -17.73
C LYS A 332 -13.85 -10.63 -19.14
N GLU A 333 -14.55 -9.51 -19.25
CA GLU A 333 -14.78 -8.85 -20.54
C GLU A 333 -13.47 -8.36 -21.17
N ALA A 334 -12.61 -7.71 -20.39
CA ALA A 334 -11.32 -7.23 -20.86
C ALA A 334 -10.42 -8.38 -21.36
N VAL A 335 -10.40 -9.50 -20.65
CA VAL A 335 -9.67 -10.71 -21.07
C VAL A 335 -10.26 -11.26 -22.37
N ALA A 336 -11.59 -11.38 -22.46
CA ALA A 336 -12.26 -11.86 -23.66
C ALA A 336 -12.00 -10.97 -24.89
N ILE A 337 -11.92 -9.65 -24.73
CA ILE A 337 -11.56 -8.73 -25.84
C ILE A 337 -10.17 -9.06 -26.38
N ILE A 338 -9.19 -9.28 -25.49
CA ILE A 338 -7.82 -9.60 -25.89
C ILE A 338 -7.72 -11.01 -26.49
N GLU A 339 -8.38 -12.01 -25.89
CA GLU A 339 -8.35 -13.40 -26.37
C GLU A 339 -8.99 -13.57 -27.76
N ASN A 340 -9.95 -12.72 -28.12
CA ASN A 340 -10.61 -12.76 -29.43
C ASN A 340 -9.94 -11.88 -30.51
N ASP A 341 -8.84 -11.21 -30.18
CA ASP A 341 -8.12 -10.32 -31.09
C ASP A 341 -6.63 -10.68 -31.16
N ILE A 342 -6.22 -11.25 -32.31
CA ILE A 342 -4.85 -11.71 -32.55
C ILE A 342 -3.86 -10.54 -32.51
N GLU A 343 -4.27 -9.35 -32.96
CA GLU A 343 -3.42 -8.17 -32.96
C GLU A 343 -3.16 -7.71 -31.52
N LEU A 344 -4.20 -7.64 -30.69
CA LEU A 344 -4.07 -7.27 -29.27
C LEU A 344 -3.22 -8.25 -28.48
N GLN A 345 -3.20 -9.53 -28.83
CA GLN A 345 -2.31 -10.53 -28.20
C GLN A 345 -0.83 -10.26 -28.48
N GLY A 346 -0.50 -9.76 -29.69
CA GLY A 346 0.87 -9.47 -30.10
C GLY A 346 1.45 -8.16 -29.57
N ARG A 347 0.60 -7.26 -29.05
CA ARG A 347 1.01 -5.92 -28.57
C ARG A 347 1.89 -5.95 -27.31
N LYS A 348 2.73 -4.92 -27.12
CA LYS A 348 3.55 -4.74 -25.90
C LYS A 348 2.84 -3.90 -24.83
N SER A 349 1.66 -3.38 -25.12
CA SER A 349 0.79 -2.70 -24.17
C SER A 349 -0.66 -3.20 -24.28
N THR A 350 -1.51 -2.78 -23.35
CA THR A 350 -2.96 -2.99 -23.40
C THR A 350 -3.66 -1.66 -23.24
N VAL A 351 -4.50 -1.29 -24.20
CA VAL A 351 -5.39 -0.14 -24.07
C VAL A 351 -6.78 -0.58 -24.51
N LEU A 352 -7.70 -0.73 -23.55
CA LEU A 352 -9.07 -1.17 -23.82
C LEU A 352 -10.05 -0.07 -23.47
N TYR A 353 -11.10 0.07 -24.28
CA TYR A 353 -12.19 1.00 -24.07
C TYR A 353 -13.53 0.29 -24.16
N LYS A 354 -14.37 0.49 -23.14
CA LYS A 354 -15.79 0.11 -23.18
C LYS A 354 -16.60 1.17 -22.43
N PRO A 355 -17.64 1.77 -23.02
CA PRO A 355 -18.33 2.93 -22.45
C PRO A 355 -19.10 2.63 -21.15
N ASP A 356 -19.50 1.38 -20.92
CA ASP A 356 -20.30 0.91 -19.79
C ASP A 356 -19.45 0.44 -18.59
N TRP A 357 -18.12 0.48 -18.68
CA TRP A 357 -17.25 0.08 -17.57
C TRP A 357 -17.28 1.09 -16.41
N HIS A 358 -17.30 0.60 -15.18
CA HIS A 358 -17.38 1.47 -14.01
C HIS A 358 -16.07 2.22 -13.76
N LYS A 359 -16.10 3.56 -13.78
CA LYS A 359 -14.93 4.44 -13.59
C LYS A 359 -14.16 4.17 -12.29
N GLY A 360 -14.83 3.80 -11.21
CA GLY A 360 -14.16 3.46 -9.93
C GLY A 360 -13.29 2.20 -9.94
N VAL A 361 -13.42 1.39 -10.99
CA VAL A 361 -12.90 0.02 -11.04
C VAL A 361 -11.83 -0.16 -12.13
N VAL A 362 -11.78 0.72 -13.13
CA VAL A 362 -10.84 0.60 -14.28
C VAL A 362 -9.37 0.45 -13.87
N GLY A 363 -8.92 1.16 -12.82
CA GLY A 363 -7.53 1.03 -12.33
C GLY A 363 -7.24 -0.31 -11.64
N ILE A 364 -8.24 -0.94 -11.03
CA ILE A 364 -8.11 -2.27 -10.40
C ILE A 364 -7.99 -3.33 -11.50
N VAL A 365 -8.83 -3.22 -12.54
CA VAL A 365 -8.79 -4.09 -13.70
C VAL A 365 -7.44 -3.98 -14.42
N ALA A 366 -6.94 -2.77 -14.62
CA ALA A 366 -5.62 -2.55 -15.22
C ALA A 366 -4.52 -3.29 -14.43
N SER A 367 -4.52 -3.17 -13.10
CA SER A 367 -3.56 -3.87 -12.24
C SER A 367 -3.70 -5.40 -12.36
N ARG A 368 -4.94 -5.91 -12.38
CA ARG A 368 -5.19 -7.35 -12.50
C ARG A 368 -4.74 -7.93 -13.84
N LEU A 369 -4.94 -7.22 -14.94
CA LEU A 369 -4.48 -7.64 -16.26
C LEU A 369 -2.96 -7.75 -16.31
N ILE A 370 -2.25 -6.83 -15.65
CA ILE A 370 -0.80 -6.90 -15.48
C ILE A 370 -0.41 -8.13 -14.66
N ASP A 371 -0.97 -8.26 -13.45
CA ASP A 371 -0.51 -9.24 -12.47
C ASP A 371 -0.87 -10.69 -12.82
N LYS A 372 -2.03 -10.92 -13.44
CA LYS A 372 -2.59 -12.26 -13.63
C LYS A 372 -2.58 -12.78 -15.05
N HIS A 373 -2.51 -11.90 -16.06
CA HIS A 373 -2.74 -12.30 -17.45
C HIS A 373 -1.57 -11.98 -18.38
N TYR A 374 -1.20 -10.70 -18.49
CA TYR A 374 -0.39 -10.23 -19.62
C TYR A 374 0.95 -9.56 -19.25
N TYR A 375 1.14 -9.12 -18.00
CA TYR A 375 2.35 -8.44 -17.51
C TYR A 375 2.94 -7.40 -18.48
N ARG A 376 2.13 -6.41 -18.88
CA ARG A 376 2.52 -5.34 -19.80
C ARG A 376 1.81 -4.02 -19.46
N PRO A 377 2.37 -2.83 -19.76
CA PRO A 377 1.70 -1.55 -19.46
C PRO A 377 0.25 -1.54 -19.93
N THR A 378 -0.67 -1.20 -19.03
CA THR A 378 -2.12 -1.39 -19.26
C THR A 378 -2.90 -0.14 -18.92
N ILE A 379 -3.79 0.27 -19.82
CA ILE A 379 -4.75 1.37 -19.68
C ILE A 379 -6.15 0.82 -19.90
N ILE A 380 -7.07 1.13 -18.98
CA ILE A 380 -8.49 0.80 -19.10
C ILE A 380 -9.28 2.11 -19.12
N LEU A 381 -10.08 2.27 -20.18
CA LEU A 381 -10.85 3.46 -20.51
C LEU A 381 -12.36 3.18 -20.41
N THR A 382 -13.12 4.18 -19.97
CA THR A 382 -14.58 4.15 -19.95
C THR A 382 -15.18 5.54 -20.22
N LEU A 383 -16.48 5.61 -20.52
CA LEU A 383 -17.19 6.87 -20.68
C LEU A 383 -17.67 7.40 -19.32
N SER A 384 -17.49 8.69 -19.06
CA SER A 384 -17.91 9.37 -17.82
C SER A 384 -18.17 10.85 -18.09
N ASN A 385 -19.41 11.29 -17.88
CA ASN A 385 -19.85 12.69 -18.06
C ASN A 385 -19.37 13.27 -19.40
N ASP A 386 -19.72 12.58 -20.50
CA ASP A 386 -19.41 12.93 -21.90
C ASP A 386 -17.93 12.88 -22.30
N LYS A 387 -17.05 12.44 -21.41
CA LYS A 387 -15.61 12.28 -21.66
C LYS A 387 -15.17 10.85 -21.45
N VAL A 388 -14.16 10.40 -22.19
CA VAL A 388 -13.52 9.13 -21.90
C VAL A 388 -12.54 9.36 -20.75
N ALA A 389 -12.68 8.60 -19.68
CA ALA A 389 -11.81 8.62 -18.51
C ALA A 389 -11.04 7.30 -18.41
N GLY A 390 -9.76 7.38 -18.08
CA GLY A 390 -8.86 6.25 -18.08
C GLY A 390 -8.00 6.14 -16.83
N SER A 391 -7.61 4.91 -16.49
CA SER A 391 -6.54 4.67 -15.53
C SER A 391 -5.47 3.76 -16.12
N ALA A 392 -4.22 4.17 -15.98
CA ALA A 392 -3.04 3.46 -16.43
C ALA A 392 -2.30 2.80 -15.26
N ARG A 393 -1.72 1.64 -15.51
CA ARG A 393 -0.80 0.92 -14.63
C ARG A 393 0.38 0.40 -15.43
N SER A 394 1.53 0.32 -14.80
CA SER A 394 2.78 -0.07 -15.44
C SER A 394 3.40 -1.32 -14.83
N VAL A 395 4.27 -1.96 -15.60
CA VAL A 395 5.19 -2.98 -15.09
C VAL A 395 6.37 -2.32 -14.37
N THR A 396 7.03 -3.06 -13.49
CA THR A 396 8.21 -2.57 -12.76
C THR A 396 9.29 -2.09 -13.74
N GLY A 397 9.85 -0.90 -13.51
CA GLY A 397 10.91 -0.33 -14.34
C GLY A 397 10.46 0.42 -15.61
N PHE A 398 9.15 0.48 -15.92
CA PHE A 398 8.64 1.27 -17.05
C PHE A 398 7.85 2.51 -16.59
N ASN A 399 8.24 3.70 -17.05
CA ASN A 399 7.58 4.96 -16.71
C ASN A 399 6.34 5.18 -17.60
N VAL A 400 5.15 4.86 -17.08
CA VAL A 400 3.91 5.00 -17.85
C VAL A 400 3.48 6.45 -18.02
N TYR A 401 3.82 7.33 -17.08
CA TYR A 401 3.51 8.76 -17.18
C TYR A 401 4.18 9.38 -18.40
N GLU A 402 5.48 9.11 -18.61
CA GLU A 402 6.21 9.63 -19.77
C GLU A 402 5.65 9.09 -21.10
N ALA A 403 5.21 7.82 -21.13
CA ALA A 403 4.56 7.25 -22.29
C ALA A 403 3.23 7.96 -22.62
N ILE A 404 2.43 8.28 -21.60
CA ILE A 404 1.19 9.05 -21.74
C ILE A 404 1.47 10.50 -22.13
N HIS A 405 2.50 11.12 -21.56
CA HIS A 405 2.91 12.50 -21.88
C HIS A 405 3.23 12.66 -23.38
N LYS A 406 3.83 11.64 -24.00
CA LYS A 406 4.07 11.61 -25.46
C LYS A 406 2.79 11.54 -26.31
N CYS A 407 1.65 11.30 -25.69
CA CYS A 407 0.32 11.27 -26.32
C CYS A 407 -0.55 12.49 -25.94
N LYS A 408 0.04 13.52 -25.30
CA LYS A 408 -0.70 14.65 -24.70
C LYS A 408 -1.61 15.43 -25.65
N ASP A 409 -1.33 15.42 -26.95
CA ASP A 409 -2.14 16.11 -27.96
C ASP A 409 -3.52 15.45 -28.17
N LEU A 410 -3.67 14.19 -27.76
CA LEU A 410 -4.93 13.43 -27.82
C LEU A 410 -5.73 13.50 -26.52
N LEU A 411 -5.15 14.08 -25.47
CA LEU A 411 -5.68 14.08 -24.11
C LEU A 411 -6.23 15.47 -23.77
N GLU A 412 -7.32 15.51 -23.00
CA GLU A 412 -7.82 16.75 -22.41
C GLU A 412 -7.10 17.07 -21.10
N ASN A 413 -6.92 16.06 -20.24
CA ASN A 413 -6.19 16.15 -18.98
C ASN A 413 -5.50 14.82 -18.70
N TYR A 414 -4.34 14.86 -18.04
CA TYR A 414 -3.68 13.67 -17.50
C TYR A 414 -2.76 14.05 -16.35
N GLY A 415 -2.55 13.12 -15.45
CA GLY A 415 -1.69 13.30 -14.27
C GLY A 415 -1.37 11.95 -13.64
N GLY A 416 -0.28 11.89 -12.89
CA GLY A 416 0.17 10.65 -12.26
C GLY A 416 1.65 10.62 -11.95
N HIS A 417 2.14 9.42 -11.73
CA HIS A 417 3.52 9.11 -11.35
C HIS A 417 4.06 7.96 -12.20
N PHE A 418 5.29 7.53 -11.91
CA PHE A 418 6.04 6.55 -12.68
C PHE A 418 5.25 5.26 -13.02
N TYR A 419 4.45 4.75 -12.08
CA TYR A 419 3.74 3.47 -12.21
C TYR A 419 2.23 3.57 -12.46
N ALA A 420 1.63 4.74 -12.32
CA ALA A 420 0.18 4.92 -12.42
C ALA A 420 -0.18 6.33 -12.89
N ALA A 421 -1.22 6.44 -13.70
CA ALA A 421 -1.75 7.73 -14.13
C ALA A 421 -3.26 7.69 -14.37
N GLY A 422 -3.89 8.85 -14.28
CA GLY A 422 -5.26 9.11 -14.72
C GLY A 422 -5.25 9.99 -15.97
N MET A 423 -6.24 9.82 -16.83
CA MET A 423 -6.39 10.63 -18.04
C MET A 423 -7.85 10.83 -18.44
N THR A 424 -8.10 11.90 -19.19
CA THR A 424 -9.35 12.11 -19.93
C THR A 424 -9.06 12.46 -21.38
N LEU A 425 -9.90 11.99 -22.28
CA LEU A 425 -9.82 12.25 -23.72
C LEU A 425 -11.22 12.31 -24.33
N LYS A 426 -11.32 12.87 -25.54
CA LYS A 426 -12.57 12.86 -26.31
C LYS A 426 -12.84 11.48 -26.91
N PRO A 427 -14.10 11.04 -27.05
CA PRO A 427 -14.43 9.74 -27.62
C PRO A 427 -13.81 9.48 -29.00
N GLU A 428 -13.76 10.50 -29.85
CA GLU A 428 -13.16 10.41 -31.19
C GLU A 428 -11.64 10.15 -31.19
N ASN A 429 -10.95 10.44 -30.09
CA ASN A 429 -9.50 10.26 -29.98
C ASN A 429 -9.08 8.86 -29.50
N VAL A 430 -10.03 8.01 -29.09
CA VAL A 430 -9.72 6.71 -28.44
C VAL A 430 -8.87 5.81 -29.34
N LEU A 431 -9.27 5.61 -30.60
CA LEU A 431 -8.52 4.75 -31.53
C LEU A 431 -7.11 5.30 -31.79
N ALA A 432 -6.99 6.60 -32.05
CA ALA A 432 -5.69 7.24 -32.27
C ALA A 432 -4.77 7.12 -31.03
N PHE A 433 -5.35 7.19 -29.82
CA PHE A 433 -4.62 7.04 -28.58
C PHE A 433 -4.16 5.59 -28.37
N GLN A 434 -5.00 4.58 -28.65
CA GLN A 434 -4.63 3.17 -28.57
C GLN A 434 -3.40 2.85 -29.43
N GLU A 435 -3.39 3.32 -30.67
CA GLU A 435 -2.27 3.12 -31.59
C GLU A 435 -1.02 3.88 -31.17
N ARG A 436 -1.16 5.16 -30.81
CA ARG A 436 0.00 5.97 -30.41
C ARG A 436 0.65 5.46 -29.14
N PHE A 437 -0.15 5.05 -28.15
CA PHE A 437 0.37 4.51 -26.90
C PHE A 437 1.10 3.19 -27.14
N GLU A 438 0.55 2.28 -27.95
CA GLU A 438 1.23 1.04 -28.32
C GLU A 438 2.56 1.33 -29.00
N GLN A 439 2.60 2.25 -29.97
CA GLN A 439 3.83 2.62 -30.65
C GLN A 439 4.88 3.16 -29.66
N VAL A 440 4.49 4.10 -28.80
CA VAL A 440 5.39 4.70 -27.79
C VAL A 440 5.94 3.62 -26.85
N VAL A 441 5.09 2.72 -26.35
CA VAL A 441 5.53 1.61 -25.49
C VAL A 441 6.46 0.69 -26.28
N SER A 442 6.10 0.34 -27.51
CA SER A 442 6.86 -0.60 -28.33
C SER A 442 8.27 -0.12 -28.68
N ASP A 443 8.45 1.18 -28.85
CA ASP A 443 9.73 1.83 -29.13
C ASP A 443 10.60 2.04 -27.88
N SER A 444 9.99 2.10 -26.69
CA SER A 444 10.69 2.52 -25.46
C SER A 444 10.85 1.43 -24.40
N ILE A 445 9.98 0.41 -24.39
CA ILE A 445 10.05 -0.64 -23.37
C ILE A 445 11.19 -1.62 -23.68
N ASN A 446 12.05 -1.83 -22.68
CA ASN A 446 13.03 -2.90 -22.75
C ASN A 446 12.29 -4.25 -22.72
N PRO A 447 12.51 -5.16 -23.69
CA PRO A 447 11.84 -6.47 -23.74
C PRO A 447 11.97 -7.31 -22.46
N GLU A 448 13.03 -7.10 -21.67
CA GLU A 448 13.19 -7.78 -20.38
C GLU A 448 12.18 -7.32 -19.31
N LEU A 449 11.60 -6.13 -19.44
CA LEU A 449 10.55 -5.63 -18.53
C LEU A 449 9.18 -6.27 -18.81
N LEU A 450 9.01 -6.94 -19.95
CA LEU A 450 7.82 -7.74 -20.26
C LEU A 450 7.88 -9.14 -19.63
N LYS A 451 8.96 -9.47 -18.91
CA LYS A 451 9.10 -10.72 -18.17
C LYS A 451 9.08 -10.40 -16.66
N PRO A 452 8.19 -11.02 -15.88
CA PRO A 452 8.18 -10.82 -14.45
C PRO A 452 9.50 -11.22 -13.82
N GLU A 453 9.97 -10.39 -12.90
CA GLU A 453 11.16 -10.65 -12.11
C GLU A 453 10.79 -11.17 -10.72
N ILE A 454 11.50 -12.20 -10.27
CA ILE A 454 11.53 -12.63 -8.89
C ILE A 454 12.89 -12.26 -8.31
N VAL A 455 12.87 -11.30 -7.39
CA VAL A 455 14.03 -10.92 -6.59
C VAL A 455 14.14 -11.89 -5.42
N ILE A 456 15.28 -12.56 -5.32
CA ILE A 456 15.59 -13.58 -4.32
C ILE A 456 16.59 -12.98 -3.34
N ASP A 457 16.31 -13.01 -2.04
CA ASP A 457 17.20 -12.45 -1.03
C ASP A 457 18.47 -13.28 -0.86
N THR A 458 18.34 -14.60 -0.76
CA THR A 458 19.50 -15.49 -0.64
C THR A 458 19.20 -16.94 -1.03
N GLU A 459 20.25 -17.64 -1.43
CA GLU A 459 20.26 -19.10 -1.46
C GLU A 459 20.23 -19.66 -0.02
N ILE A 460 19.51 -20.77 0.17
CA ILE A 460 19.37 -21.50 1.44
C ILE A 460 19.42 -23.01 1.17
N THR A 461 19.84 -23.80 2.17
CA THR A 461 19.69 -25.26 2.14
C THR A 461 18.45 -25.69 2.90
N LEU A 462 17.84 -26.83 2.54
CA LEU A 462 16.70 -27.34 3.30
C LEU A 462 17.04 -27.61 4.78
N HIS A 463 18.31 -27.91 5.08
CA HIS A 463 18.76 -28.12 6.47
C HIS A 463 18.64 -26.84 7.33
N ASP A 464 18.83 -25.65 6.74
CA ASP A 464 18.75 -24.39 7.48
C ASP A 464 17.32 -24.09 7.99
N ILE A 465 16.31 -24.70 7.35
CA ILE A 465 14.89 -24.49 7.62
C ILE A 465 14.47 -25.25 8.89
N THR A 466 14.80 -24.66 10.04
CA THR A 466 14.48 -25.19 11.37
C THR A 466 13.47 -24.30 12.10
N PRO A 467 12.74 -24.82 13.11
CA PRO A 467 11.88 -23.99 13.95
C PRO A 467 12.61 -22.82 14.62
N LYS A 468 13.89 -23.01 14.99
CA LYS A 468 14.72 -21.93 15.57
C LYS A 468 14.99 -20.82 14.55
N PHE A 469 15.31 -21.18 13.31
CA PHE A 469 15.51 -20.22 12.22
C PHE A 469 14.23 -19.42 11.98
N PHE A 470 13.10 -20.13 11.85
CA PHE A 470 11.80 -19.52 11.55
C PHE A 470 11.32 -18.57 12.65
N ARG A 471 11.49 -18.91 13.94
CA ARG A 471 11.13 -18.01 15.05
C ARG A 471 11.88 -16.67 15.04
N ILE A 472 13.10 -16.62 14.50
CA ILE A 472 13.83 -15.36 14.34
C ILE A 472 13.39 -14.67 13.06
N LEU A 473 13.16 -15.42 11.98
CA LEU A 473 12.61 -14.90 10.73
C LEU A 473 11.27 -14.18 10.93
N GLN A 474 10.38 -14.72 11.77
CA GLN A 474 9.09 -14.10 12.12
C GLN A 474 9.24 -12.71 12.77
N GLN A 475 10.37 -12.44 13.44
CA GLN A 475 10.61 -11.14 14.07
C GLN A 475 10.96 -10.04 13.06
N PHE A 476 11.08 -10.36 11.77
CA PHE A 476 11.20 -9.37 10.70
C PHE A 476 9.88 -8.65 10.42
N GLU A 477 8.75 -9.20 10.89
CA GLU A 477 7.48 -8.46 10.91
C GLU A 477 7.64 -7.14 11.71
N PRO A 478 6.87 -6.08 11.39
CA PRO A 478 5.94 -5.97 10.25
C PRO A 478 6.66 -5.96 8.90
N LEU A 479 6.13 -6.73 7.93
CA LEU A 479 6.62 -6.74 6.55
C LEU A 479 5.87 -5.73 5.68
N GLY A 480 6.57 -5.12 4.73
CA GLY A 480 6.04 -4.12 3.81
C GLY A 480 7.11 -3.67 2.80
N PRO A 481 6.86 -2.61 2.01
CA PRO A 481 7.87 -2.03 1.13
C PRO A 481 9.18 -1.76 1.87
N GLU A 482 10.32 -1.99 1.21
CA GLU A 482 11.67 -1.96 1.81
C GLU A 482 11.95 -2.98 2.94
N ASN A 483 10.94 -3.69 3.45
CA ASN A 483 11.08 -4.83 4.35
C ASN A 483 10.16 -5.99 3.91
N LEU A 484 10.32 -6.42 2.66
CA LEU A 484 9.48 -7.46 2.09
C LEU A 484 9.74 -8.83 2.74
N ARG A 485 8.78 -9.75 2.60
CA ARG A 485 8.96 -11.14 3.04
C ARG A 485 10.19 -11.75 2.38
N PRO A 486 11.12 -12.35 3.16
CA PRO A 486 12.29 -12.98 2.60
C PRO A 486 11.95 -14.09 1.60
N VAL A 487 12.51 -13.98 0.40
CA VAL A 487 12.40 -14.95 -0.70
C VAL A 487 13.70 -15.73 -0.79
N PHE A 488 13.59 -17.05 -0.73
CA PHE A 488 14.72 -17.96 -0.73
C PHE A 488 14.78 -18.78 -2.01
N LEU A 489 16.01 -19.12 -2.41
CA LEU A 489 16.30 -20.09 -3.47
C LEU A 489 16.93 -21.33 -2.86
N VAL A 490 16.38 -22.50 -3.17
CA VAL A 490 17.07 -23.77 -2.96
C VAL A 490 17.37 -24.41 -4.31
N LYS A 491 18.60 -24.87 -4.50
CA LYS A 491 19.05 -25.53 -5.73
C LYS A 491 19.09 -27.03 -5.58
N ASN A 492 18.93 -27.72 -6.71
CA ASN A 492 19.10 -29.18 -6.83
C ASN A 492 18.25 -29.97 -5.83
N VAL A 493 16.98 -29.57 -5.65
CA VAL A 493 16.01 -30.38 -4.91
C VAL A 493 15.43 -31.45 -5.81
N MET A 494 14.99 -32.55 -5.21
CA MET A 494 14.30 -33.64 -5.90
C MET A 494 12.98 -33.91 -5.22
N ASP A 495 12.03 -34.46 -5.98
CA ASP A 495 10.83 -35.03 -5.39
C ASP A 495 11.21 -36.18 -4.45
N SER A 496 10.54 -36.22 -3.30
CA SER A 496 10.64 -37.33 -2.34
C SER A 496 9.77 -38.54 -2.73
N GLY A 497 8.97 -38.41 -3.79
CA GLY A 497 8.01 -39.42 -4.26
C GLY A 497 6.57 -39.16 -3.82
N TYR A 498 6.30 -38.02 -3.17
CA TYR A 498 4.99 -37.68 -2.60
C TYR A 498 4.44 -36.35 -3.12
N SER A 499 5.11 -35.70 -4.07
CA SER A 499 4.56 -34.51 -4.71
C SER A 499 3.36 -34.85 -5.58
N ARG A 500 2.32 -34.01 -5.57
CA ARG A 500 1.07 -34.27 -6.31
C ARG A 500 0.34 -33.01 -6.69
N LEU A 501 -0.52 -33.12 -7.71
CA LEU A 501 -1.50 -32.10 -8.03
C LEU A 501 -2.61 -32.05 -6.98
N VAL A 502 -3.12 -30.85 -6.72
CA VAL A 502 -4.26 -30.60 -5.84
C VAL A 502 -5.24 -29.71 -6.60
N LYS A 503 -6.49 -30.19 -6.73
CA LYS A 503 -7.57 -29.52 -7.50
C LYS A 503 -7.20 -29.22 -8.96
N ASP A 504 -6.27 -29.97 -9.55
CA ASP A 504 -5.75 -29.80 -10.92
C ASP A 504 -5.12 -28.42 -11.25
N GLU A 505 -5.06 -27.51 -10.28
CA GLU A 505 -4.52 -26.16 -10.41
C GLU A 505 -3.21 -25.95 -9.64
N HIS A 506 -2.99 -26.70 -8.56
CA HIS A 506 -1.90 -26.44 -7.61
C HIS A 506 -0.96 -27.64 -7.49
N ILE A 507 0.29 -27.40 -7.10
CA ILE A 507 1.24 -28.47 -6.76
C ILE A 507 1.45 -28.50 -5.25
N LYS A 508 1.13 -29.63 -4.61
CA LYS A 508 1.65 -29.95 -3.28
C LYS A 508 3.01 -30.62 -3.43
N PHE A 509 4.04 -29.96 -2.92
CA PHE A 509 5.42 -30.41 -2.98
C PHE A 509 5.77 -31.27 -1.76
N SER A 510 6.60 -32.27 -1.98
CA SER A 510 7.33 -32.98 -0.94
C SER A 510 8.75 -33.18 -1.46
N VAL A 511 9.69 -32.33 -1.05
CA VAL A 511 11.04 -32.25 -1.64
C VAL A 511 12.13 -32.59 -0.64
N LYS A 512 13.23 -33.13 -1.16
CA LYS A 512 14.46 -33.42 -0.42
C LYS A 512 15.66 -32.82 -1.16
N GLN A 513 16.74 -32.56 -0.44
CA GLN A 513 17.98 -32.03 -0.99
C GLN A 513 19.14 -33.00 -0.71
N GLY A 514 19.93 -33.32 -1.74
CA GLY A 514 21.03 -34.27 -1.63
C GLY A 514 20.57 -35.67 -1.18
N ARG A 515 21.36 -36.30 -0.30
CA ARG A 515 21.06 -37.63 0.28
C ARG A 515 20.24 -37.55 1.58
N SER A 516 19.67 -36.39 1.90
CA SER A 516 18.88 -36.22 3.12
C SER A 516 17.63 -37.12 3.10
N SER A 517 17.37 -37.78 4.22
CA SER A 517 16.11 -38.50 4.47
C SER A 517 14.97 -37.58 4.90
N ILE A 518 15.29 -36.32 5.27
CA ILE A 518 14.31 -35.34 5.70
C ILE A 518 13.71 -34.68 4.45
N SER A 519 12.39 -34.79 4.31
CA SER A 519 11.62 -34.07 3.30
C SER A 519 10.94 -32.84 3.89
N HIS A 520 10.80 -31.81 3.07
CA HIS A 520 10.03 -30.61 3.37
C HIS A 520 8.78 -30.57 2.51
N THR A 521 7.67 -30.18 3.10
CA THR A 521 6.42 -30.01 2.36
C THR A 521 6.27 -28.58 1.86
N GLY A 522 5.59 -28.41 0.73
CA GLY A 522 5.31 -27.09 0.17
C GLY A 522 4.03 -27.05 -0.62
N ILE A 523 3.59 -25.83 -0.95
CA ILE A 523 2.44 -25.56 -1.81
C ILE A 523 2.80 -24.48 -2.81
N GLY A 524 2.58 -24.75 -4.09
CA GLY A 524 2.66 -23.78 -5.18
C GLY A 524 1.29 -23.62 -5.83
N PHE A 525 0.74 -22.41 -5.77
CA PHE A 525 -0.57 -22.08 -6.32
C PHE A 525 -0.47 -21.76 -7.81
N TYR A 526 -1.43 -22.26 -8.60
CA TYR A 526 -1.51 -22.07 -10.05
C TYR A 526 -0.22 -22.50 -10.79
N MET A 527 0.33 -23.65 -10.40
CA MET A 527 1.59 -24.18 -10.94
C MET A 527 1.43 -25.52 -11.64
N SER A 528 0.20 -26.00 -11.89
CA SER A 528 -0.03 -27.34 -12.46
C SER A 528 0.74 -27.60 -13.76
N GLU A 529 0.89 -26.58 -14.62
CA GLU A 529 1.71 -26.63 -15.85
C GLU A 529 3.19 -27.00 -15.61
N LYS A 530 3.72 -26.78 -14.40
CA LYS A 530 5.10 -27.06 -14.03
C LYS A 530 5.29 -28.42 -13.37
N PHE A 531 4.21 -29.17 -13.14
CA PHE A 531 4.29 -30.50 -12.52
C PHE A 531 5.21 -31.48 -13.25
N PRO A 532 5.32 -31.47 -14.61
CA PRO A 532 6.29 -32.30 -15.32
C PRO A 532 7.75 -32.08 -14.89
N ILE A 533 8.12 -30.89 -14.43
CA ILE A 533 9.47 -30.63 -13.89
C ILE A 533 9.68 -31.46 -12.61
N VAL A 534 8.68 -31.49 -11.74
CA VAL A 534 8.72 -32.18 -10.44
C VAL A 534 8.69 -33.69 -10.61
N SER A 535 7.82 -34.21 -11.49
CA SER A 535 7.65 -35.65 -11.71
C SER A 535 8.72 -36.29 -12.61
N SER A 536 9.62 -35.49 -13.19
CA SER A 536 10.70 -35.98 -14.06
C SER A 536 11.79 -36.80 -13.35
N ASN A 537 11.76 -36.87 -12.01
CA ASN A 537 12.85 -37.41 -11.17
C ASN A 537 14.23 -36.79 -11.41
N GLN A 538 14.30 -35.62 -12.06
CA GLN A 538 15.52 -34.83 -12.20
C GLN A 538 15.59 -33.74 -11.13
N PRO A 539 16.81 -33.28 -10.75
CA PRO A 539 16.95 -32.14 -9.86
C PRO A 539 16.35 -30.86 -10.46
N PHE A 540 15.72 -30.06 -9.61
CA PHE A 540 15.18 -28.76 -9.97
C PHE A 540 15.51 -27.70 -8.92
N ASP A 541 15.48 -26.43 -9.32
CA ASP A 541 15.60 -25.30 -8.41
C ASP A 541 14.20 -24.83 -7.99
N MET A 542 14.07 -24.36 -6.75
CA MET A 542 12.81 -23.87 -6.18
C MET A 542 13.01 -22.52 -5.49
N VAL A 543 12.12 -21.57 -5.81
CA VAL A 543 12.01 -20.26 -5.14
C VAL A 543 10.77 -20.25 -4.26
N PHE A 544 10.91 -19.85 -3.01
CA PHE A 544 9.85 -19.95 -2.02
C PHE A 544 10.01 -18.95 -0.87
N THR A 545 8.93 -18.74 -0.11
CA THR A 545 8.99 -18.18 1.24
C THR A 545 8.74 -19.29 2.25
N ILE A 546 9.24 -19.14 3.48
CA ILE A 546 8.96 -20.08 4.57
C ILE A 546 7.69 -19.62 5.28
N ASP A 547 6.79 -20.56 5.55
CA ASP A 547 5.54 -20.34 6.27
C ASP A 547 5.33 -21.40 7.35
N GLU A 548 4.34 -21.19 8.21
CA GLU A 548 3.93 -22.16 9.24
C GLU A 548 2.46 -22.52 9.05
N ILE A 549 2.14 -23.81 9.14
CA ILE A 549 0.78 -24.30 9.04
C ILE A 549 0.43 -25.10 10.29
N GLU A 550 -0.75 -24.83 10.85
CA GLU A 550 -1.33 -25.66 11.88
C GLU A 550 -2.04 -26.87 11.26
N TRP A 551 -1.64 -28.07 11.65
CA TRP A 551 -2.34 -29.30 11.27
C TRP A 551 -2.50 -30.21 12.49
N ASN A 552 -3.74 -30.55 12.83
CA ASN A 552 -4.10 -31.32 14.04
C ASN A 552 -3.47 -30.76 15.33
N GLY A 553 -3.48 -29.44 15.51
CA GLY A 553 -2.91 -28.77 16.69
C GLY A 553 -1.37 -28.76 16.74
N LYS A 554 -0.69 -29.20 15.67
CA LYS A 554 0.78 -29.12 15.54
C LYS A 554 1.17 -28.13 14.46
N MET A 555 2.00 -27.18 14.82
CA MET A 555 2.63 -26.26 13.89
C MET A 555 3.74 -26.97 13.11
N ASN A 556 3.68 -26.88 11.79
CA ASN A 556 4.67 -27.45 10.89
C ASN A 556 5.17 -26.36 9.92
N LEU A 557 6.47 -26.35 9.64
CA LEU A 557 7.03 -25.48 8.62
C LEU A 557 6.65 -25.98 7.22
N GLN A 558 6.24 -25.07 6.35
CA GLN A 558 5.89 -25.34 4.98
C GLN A 558 6.58 -24.35 4.04
N LEU A 559 6.96 -24.81 2.84
CA LEU A 559 7.48 -23.96 1.78
C LEU A 559 6.31 -23.41 0.96
N LYS A 560 6.11 -22.09 0.95
CA LYS A 560 5.17 -21.45 0.03
C LYS A 560 5.92 -21.14 -1.26
N VAL A 561 5.74 -22.01 -2.24
CA VAL A 561 6.51 -22.02 -3.49
C VAL A 561 6.00 -20.93 -4.42
N ILE A 562 6.92 -20.06 -4.87
CA ILE A 562 6.67 -18.96 -5.79
C ILE A 562 6.94 -19.40 -7.23
N ASP A 563 8.04 -20.14 -7.44
CA ASP A 563 8.44 -20.59 -8.76
C ASP A 563 9.38 -21.81 -8.72
N ILE A 564 9.40 -22.58 -9.81
CA ILE A 564 10.35 -23.69 -10.03
C ILE A 564 10.88 -23.68 -11.46
N ARG A 565 12.07 -24.24 -11.65
CA ARG A 565 12.66 -24.52 -12.96
C ARG A 565 13.58 -25.74 -12.88
N SER A 566 13.77 -26.45 -13.98
CA SER A 566 14.79 -27.49 -14.08
C SER A 566 16.17 -26.94 -13.69
N ALA A 567 16.95 -27.72 -12.95
CA ALA A 567 18.30 -27.32 -12.57
C ALA A 567 19.12 -27.06 -13.85
N LYS A 568 19.93 -25.99 -13.85
CA LYS A 568 20.87 -25.76 -14.94
C LYS A 568 21.90 -26.88 -14.89
N SER A 569 22.03 -27.62 -15.99
CA SER A 569 23.08 -28.62 -16.25
C SER A 569 24.47 -28.02 -16.10
#